data_AF-A0A6N1VKG0-F1
#
_entry.id   AF-A0A6N1VKG0-F1
#
_cell.length_a   1.000
_cell.length_b   1.000
_cell.length_c   1.000
_cell.angle_alpha   90.00
_cell.angle_beta   90.00
_cell.angle_gamma   90.00
#
_symmetry.space_group_name_H-M   'P 1'
#
loop_
_entity.id
_entity.type
_entity.pdbx_description
1 polymer ?
#
loop_
_entity_poly.entity_id
_entity_poly.type
_entity_poly.pdbx_seq_one_letter_code
_entity_poly.pdbx_strand_id
1 'polypeptide(L)'
;MSDTPATPYRVLARKYRPRDFSDLIGQEPMVRTLKNAFSAGRIAQAWMLTGVRGVGKTTTARILARALNYRTDTIDRPHIDLAEPGEHCEAIMEGRHVDVIEMDAASHTGIDDIREIIEQVRYRPVSARYKVYIIDEVHMLSTQAFNGLLKTLEEPPEHVKFIFATTEIRKVPITVLSRCQRFDLRRIETAELAQHLRRIADLESVEAEEEALAMIARAAEGSVRDSLSILDQAIAHGSGAVTAEAVRSMLGLADRARVIDLFEHLMSGRVAEALDEFRAQYDVGADPAVVLTDLADFTHLVTRLRFVPQAAENDPSLTPDERTRGLEFAKRLPVKVLSRAWQMLLKGIPETELSSRPVAAAEMVLIRLAHAATLPTLDEALKALDSAPAGEPSRPALSAGSSAPSASGNGGGSGAQAVAQAAAPASAPDRAPTAGAGGGASAMRLVSSGPEPRLQEAPRPEPEPERPAVPVYSMQDLVDLADRHRDPLMKVNLRKCVRPVSIEPGKLAVSLTEDAPRALLGDLSRKLLEWTGTRWVVSLSREPGGKTLEEIDTERREMAVADAGRDPEIAAILAAFPGAKIIDVRLAEGAADADIAEDEFAAPEVPFDPDEADEL
;
A
#
# COMPACT_ATOMS: atom_id res chain seq x y z
N MET A 1 30.00 -40.31 26.78
CA MET A 1 29.65 -39.38 25.71
C MET A 1 28.15 -39.43 25.56
N SER A 2 27.46 -38.55 26.29
CA SER A 2 26.00 -38.41 26.23
C SER A 2 25.69 -37.47 25.07
N ASP A 3 25.15 -38.06 24.01
CA ASP A 3 24.63 -37.40 22.82
C ASP A 3 23.42 -36.54 23.27
N THR A 4 23.67 -35.29 23.65
CA THR A 4 22.59 -34.32 23.85
C THR A 4 22.03 -34.02 22.46
N PRO A 5 20.74 -34.31 22.18
CA PRO A 5 20.18 -34.06 20.87
C PRO A 5 20.37 -32.58 20.54
N ALA A 6 21.00 -32.31 19.39
CA ALA A 6 21.23 -30.96 18.91
C ALA A 6 19.87 -30.27 18.75
N THR A 7 19.50 -29.45 19.73
CA THR A 7 18.28 -28.64 19.69
C THR A 7 18.35 -27.80 18.41
N PRO A 8 17.35 -27.90 17.51
CA PRO A 8 17.39 -27.18 16.25
C PRO A 8 17.56 -25.69 16.52
N TYR A 9 18.49 -25.05 15.81
CA TYR A 9 18.78 -23.64 15.95
C TYR A 9 17.49 -22.82 15.85
N ARG A 10 17.20 -22.06 16.91
CA ARG A 10 15.99 -21.25 17.02
C ARG A 10 16.41 -19.79 17.15
N VAL A 11 16.07 -19.00 16.14
CA VAL A 11 16.28 -17.55 16.09
C VAL A 11 15.91 -16.90 17.43
N LEU A 12 16.75 -16.00 17.93
CA LEU A 12 16.59 -15.35 19.24
C LEU A 12 15.21 -14.74 19.42
N ALA A 13 14.68 -14.08 18.39
CA ALA A 13 13.34 -13.50 18.37
C ALA A 13 12.20 -14.50 18.65
N ARG A 14 12.42 -15.80 18.43
CA ARG A 14 11.47 -16.88 18.74
C ARG A 14 11.80 -17.59 20.06
N LYS A 15 13.07 -17.62 20.48
CA LYS A 15 13.53 -18.25 21.73
C LYS A 15 13.16 -17.38 22.94
N TYR A 16 13.44 -16.08 22.87
CA TYR A 16 13.16 -15.08 23.90
C TYR A 16 11.84 -14.34 23.70
N ARG A 17 10.89 -14.96 23.00
CA ARG A 17 9.54 -14.39 22.91
C ARG A 17 8.94 -14.32 24.33
N PRO A 18 8.49 -13.14 24.79
CA PRO A 18 7.86 -12.98 26.10
C PRO A 18 6.80 -14.03 26.36
N ARG A 19 6.83 -14.64 27.55
CA ARG A 19 5.85 -15.65 27.95
C ARG A 19 4.80 -15.06 28.88
N ASP A 20 5.13 -14.05 29.66
CA ASP A 20 4.18 -13.40 30.56
C ASP A 20 4.20 -11.88 30.41
N PHE A 21 3.34 -11.20 31.18
CA PHE A 21 3.26 -9.74 31.14
C PHE A 21 4.47 -9.05 31.80
N SER A 22 5.26 -9.75 32.62
CA SER A 22 6.47 -9.19 33.24
C SER A 22 7.68 -9.20 32.30
N ASP A 23 7.67 -10.10 31.32
CA ASP A 23 8.65 -10.14 30.22
C ASP A 23 8.45 -9.03 29.16
N LEU A 24 7.33 -8.29 29.21
CA LEU A 24 7.03 -7.22 28.26
C LEU A 24 7.76 -5.92 28.64
N ILE A 25 8.66 -5.47 27.79
CA ILE A 25 9.57 -4.34 28.03
C ILE A 25 8.95 -3.03 27.53
N GLY A 26 9.01 -1.96 28.33
CA GLY A 26 8.52 -0.62 27.99
C GLY A 26 6.98 -0.45 27.95
N GLN A 27 6.23 -1.49 28.32
CA GLN A 27 4.76 -1.54 28.26
C GLN A 27 4.07 -1.58 29.64
N GLU A 28 4.72 -1.09 30.68
CA GLU A 28 4.23 -1.12 32.07
C GLU A 28 2.84 -0.47 32.25
N PRO A 29 2.49 0.65 31.59
CA PRO A 29 1.15 1.24 31.73
C PRO A 29 0.02 0.34 31.23
N MET A 30 0.26 -0.38 30.13
CA MET A 30 -0.70 -1.35 29.58
C MET A 30 -0.86 -2.52 30.55
N VAL A 31 0.25 -3.11 31.01
CA VAL A 31 0.26 -4.23 31.96
C VAL A 31 -0.47 -3.87 33.25
N ARG A 32 -0.25 -2.66 33.79
CA ARG A 32 -0.97 -2.17 34.98
C ARG A 32 -2.47 -2.06 34.74
N THR A 33 -2.89 -1.58 33.58
CA THR A 33 -4.30 -1.45 33.21
C THR A 33 -4.97 -2.81 33.09
N LEU A 34 -4.32 -3.77 32.43
CA LEU A 34 -4.79 -5.15 32.33
C LEU A 34 -4.88 -5.80 33.73
N LYS A 35 -3.87 -5.63 34.59
CA LYS A 35 -3.86 -6.17 35.95
C LYS A 35 -5.08 -5.71 36.76
N ASN A 36 -5.39 -4.42 36.66
CA ASN A 36 -6.55 -3.84 37.34
C ASN A 36 -7.87 -4.36 36.73
N ALA A 37 -7.96 -4.48 35.41
CA ALA A 37 -9.15 -4.98 34.73
C ALA A 37 -9.47 -6.44 35.09
N PHE A 38 -8.47 -7.32 35.07
CA PHE A 38 -8.60 -8.73 35.46
C PHE A 38 -8.96 -8.87 36.95
N SER A 39 -8.31 -8.11 37.83
CA SER A 39 -8.61 -8.14 39.28
C SER A 39 -10.02 -7.67 39.59
N ALA A 40 -10.56 -6.72 38.82
CA ALA A 40 -11.91 -6.21 38.96
C ALA A 40 -12.97 -7.04 38.21
N GLY A 41 -12.59 -8.11 37.49
CA GLY A 41 -13.50 -8.89 36.64
C GLY A 41 -14.08 -8.11 35.44
N ARG A 42 -13.53 -6.92 35.13
CA ARG A 42 -13.99 -6.06 34.02
C ARG A 42 -13.21 -6.38 32.75
N ILE A 43 -13.43 -7.59 32.23
CA ILE A 43 -12.76 -8.09 31.03
C ILE A 43 -13.52 -7.62 29.79
N ALA A 44 -12.87 -6.82 28.94
CA ALA A 44 -13.46 -6.37 27.68
C ALA A 44 -13.83 -7.55 26.75
N GLN A 45 -14.70 -7.29 25.79
CA GLN A 45 -15.06 -8.28 24.76
C GLN A 45 -14.07 -8.26 23.60
N ALA A 46 -13.54 -7.08 23.27
CA ALA A 46 -12.58 -6.88 22.21
C ALA A 46 -11.42 -5.96 22.63
N TRP A 47 -10.21 -6.26 22.14
CA TRP A 47 -9.01 -5.44 22.31
C TRP A 47 -8.44 -5.03 20.96
N MET A 48 -7.87 -3.82 20.90
CA MET A 48 -7.13 -3.32 19.74
C MET A 48 -5.70 -2.99 20.17
N LEU A 49 -4.75 -3.83 19.77
CA LEU A 49 -3.32 -3.64 19.99
C LEU A 49 -2.73 -2.91 18.79
N THR A 50 -2.27 -1.69 18.98
CA THR A 50 -1.64 -0.89 17.92
C THR A 50 -0.23 -0.50 18.30
N GLY A 51 0.64 -0.36 17.31
CA GLY A 51 2.03 0.02 17.52
C GLY A 51 2.88 -0.40 16.34
N VAL A 52 4.16 -0.03 16.38
CA VAL A 52 5.10 -0.33 15.30
C VAL A 52 5.28 -1.83 15.10
N ARG A 53 5.79 -2.21 13.93
CA ARG A 53 6.15 -3.60 13.66
C ARG A 53 7.16 -4.10 14.71
N GLY A 54 7.03 -5.35 15.12
CA GLY A 54 8.00 -6.01 16.00
C GLY A 54 8.06 -5.56 17.47
N VAL A 55 7.20 -4.63 17.90
CA VAL A 55 7.08 -4.20 19.32
C VAL A 55 6.42 -5.24 20.24
N GLY A 56 5.81 -6.29 19.67
CA GLY A 56 5.23 -7.39 20.44
C GLY A 56 3.70 -7.48 20.45
N LYS A 57 2.98 -6.85 19.51
CA LYS A 57 1.50 -6.90 19.44
C LYS A 57 0.93 -8.34 19.47
N THR A 58 1.34 -9.19 18.54
CA THR A 58 0.89 -10.58 18.45
C THR A 58 1.30 -11.40 19.67
N THR A 59 2.49 -11.13 20.23
CA THR A 59 2.95 -11.76 21.47
C THR A 59 2.04 -11.39 22.64
N THR A 60 1.74 -10.11 22.82
CA THR A 60 0.80 -9.61 23.83
C THR A 60 -0.59 -10.21 23.63
N ALA A 61 -1.06 -10.37 22.39
CA ALA A 61 -2.32 -11.04 22.10
C ALA A 61 -2.35 -12.49 22.59
N ARG A 62 -1.27 -13.26 22.36
CA ARG A 62 -1.16 -14.64 22.86
C ARG A 62 -1.09 -14.71 24.39
N ILE A 63 -0.33 -13.81 25.03
CA ILE A 63 -0.25 -13.72 26.50
C ILE A 63 -1.63 -13.38 27.09
N LEU A 64 -2.37 -12.47 26.46
CA LEU A 64 -3.73 -12.12 26.86
C LEU A 64 -4.69 -13.31 26.68
N ALA A 65 -4.62 -14.03 25.56
CA ALA A 65 -5.40 -15.25 25.34
C ALA A 65 -5.11 -16.32 26.40
N ARG A 66 -3.83 -16.48 26.77
CA ARG A 66 -3.41 -17.34 27.88
C ARG A 66 -3.98 -16.89 29.22
N ALA A 67 -3.97 -15.59 29.51
CA ALA A 67 -4.56 -15.05 30.74
C ALA A 67 -6.07 -15.25 30.83
N LEU A 68 -6.78 -15.14 29.70
CA LEU A 68 -8.23 -15.40 29.62
C LEU A 68 -8.56 -16.88 29.88
N ASN A 69 -7.73 -17.78 29.36
CA ASN A 69 -7.93 -19.22 29.41
C ASN A 69 -7.00 -19.92 30.43
N TYR A 70 -6.49 -19.17 31.41
CA TYR A 70 -5.58 -19.72 32.40
C TYR A 70 -6.31 -20.69 33.32
N ARG A 71 -5.79 -21.92 33.44
CA ARG A 71 -6.35 -22.98 34.25
C ARG A 71 -5.24 -23.85 34.84
N THR A 72 -5.32 -24.10 36.14
CA THR A 72 -4.51 -25.07 36.89
C THR A 72 -5.44 -25.88 37.81
N ASP A 73 -4.89 -26.87 38.53
CA ASP A 73 -5.66 -27.67 39.50
C ASP A 73 -6.30 -26.82 40.61
N THR A 74 -5.72 -25.65 40.91
CA THR A 74 -6.18 -24.74 41.98
C THR A 74 -6.86 -23.47 41.45
N ILE A 75 -6.56 -23.04 40.23
CA ILE A 75 -7.06 -21.78 39.65
C ILE A 75 -7.87 -22.11 38.40
N ASP A 76 -9.18 -21.93 38.48
CA ASP A 76 -10.09 -22.00 37.33
C ASP A 76 -10.81 -20.66 37.12
N ARG A 77 -10.02 -19.63 36.79
CA ARG A 77 -10.53 -18.29 36.45
C ARG A 77 -9.51 -17.53 35.61
N PRO A 78 -9.95 -16.51 34.83
CA PRO A 78 -9.02 -15.62 34.15
C PRO A 78 -8.04 -15.01 35.14
N HIS A 79 -6.75 -15.12 34.84
CA HIS A 79 -5.69 -14.74 35.76
C HIS A 79 -4.54 -14.09 35.00
N ILE A 80 -4.01 -13.00 35.55
CA ILE A 80 -2.93 -12.24 34.89
C ILE A 80 -1.54 -12.69 35.34
N ASP A 81 -1.42 -13.28 36.54
CA ASP A 81 -0.18 -13.86 36.99
C ASP A 81 -0.09 -15.29 36.46
N LEU A 82 0.91 -15.53 35.63
CA LEU A 82 1.05 -16.74 34.83
C LEU A 82 2.39 -17.44 35.14
N ALA A 83 2.94 -17.25 36.34
CA ALA A 83 4.23 -17.79 36.75
C ALA A 83 4.30 -19.33 36.64
N GLU A 84 3.18 -20.00 36.92
CA GLU A 84 3.07 -21.45 36.76
C GLU A 84 2.50 -21.80 35.35
N PRO A 85 2.95 -22.91 34.74
CA PRO A 85 2.36 -23.36 33.49
C PRO A 85 0.98 -23.98 33.74
N GLY A 86 -0.05 -23.37 33.16
CA GLY A 86 -1.41 -23.92 33.14
C GLY A 86 -1.66 -24.88 31.97
N GLU A 87 -2.78 -25.61 32.03
CA GLU A 87 -3.18 -26.67 31.07
C GLU A 87 -3.10 -26.22 29.61
N HIS A 88 -3.64 -25.03 29.30
CA HIS A 88 -3.73 -24.50 27.94
C HIS A 88 -2.54 -23.63 27.54
N CYS A 89 -1.62 -23.31 28.47
CA CYS A 89 -0.62 -22.24 28.29
C CYS A 89 0.35 -22.52 27.14
N GLU A 90 0.89 -23.73 27.07
CA GLU A 90 1.88 -24.11 26.07
C GLU A 90 1.27 -24.12 24.66
N ALA A 91 0.11 -24.77 24.51
CA ALA A 91 -0.60 -24.84 23.23
C ALA A 91 -0.98 -23.45 22.68
N ILE A 92 -1.38 -22.51 23.54
CA ILE A 92 -1.69 -21.12 23.13
C ILE A 92 -0.42 -20.40 22.67
N MET A 93 0.68 -20.52 23.42
CA MET A 93 1.93 -19.85 23.06
C MET A 93 2.52 -20.38 21.74
N GLU A 94 2.34 -21.68 21.47
CA GLU A 94 2.73 -22.33 20.22
C GLU A 94 1.77 -22.04 19.05
N GLY A 95 0.58 -21.50 19.32
CA GLY A 95 -0.41 -21.17 18.29
C GLY A 95 -1.16 -22.38 17.72
N ARG A 96 -1.34 -23.43 18.52
CA ARG A 96 -1.95 -24.72 18.13
C ARG A 96 -3.17 -25.09 18.95
N HIS A 97 -3.68 -24.14 19.73
CA HIS A 97 -4.83 -24.35 20.61
C HIS A 97 -6.14 -24.26 19.82
N VAL A 98 -7.05 -25.22 20.00
CA VAL A 98 -8.30 -25.30 19.22
C VAL A 98 -9.23 -24.11 19.48
N ASP A 99 -9.31 -23.65 20.73
CA ASP A 99 -10.16 -22.49 21.11
C ASP A 99 -9.45 -21.13 21.01
N VAL A 100 -8.18 -21.08 20.55
CA VAL A 100 -7.48 -19.81 20.30
C VAL A 100 -7.04 -19.78 18.85
N ILE A 101 -7.82 -19.08 18.04
CA ILE A 101 -7.66 -19.04 16.58
C ILE A 101 -6.90 -17.78 16.22
N GLU A 102 -5.71 -17.95 15.65
CA GLU A 102 -4.88 -16.86 15.14
C GLU A 102 -4.99 -16.82 13.61
N MET A 103 -5.45 -15.69 13.08
CA MET A 103 -5.58 -15.43 11.65
C MET A 103 -4.76 -14.20 11.29
N ASP A 104 -3.94 -14.31 10.24
CA ASP A 104 -3.25 -13.18 9.64
C ASP A 104 -4.11 -12.57 8.53
N ALA A 105 -4.60 -11.35 8.75
CA ALA A 105 -5.45 -10.65 7.80
C ALA A 105 -4.71 -10.28 6.50
N ALA A 106 -3.37 -10.26 6.48
CA ALA A 106 -2.62 -10.05 5.25
C ALA A 106 -2.75 -11.25 4.28
N SER A 107 -2.93 -12.45 4.83
CA SER A 107 -3.13 -13.69 4.07
C SER A 107 -4.62 -14.00 3.84
N HIS A 108 -5.48 -13.59 4.78
CA HIS A 108 -6.93 -13.81 4.77
C HIS A 108 -7.68 -12.46 4.81
N THR A 109 -7.76 -11.81 3.64
CA THR A 109 -8.32 -10.45 3.50
C THR A 109 -9.82 -10.43 3.20
N GLY A 110 -10.37 -11.57 2.79
CA GLY A 110 -11.69 -11.71 2.17
C GLY A 110 -12.86 -11.68 3.15
N ILE A 111 -14.05 -11.40 2.64
CA ILE A 111 -15.28 -11.49 3.43
C ILE A 111 -15.63 -12.94 3.80
N ASP A 112 -15.26 -13.91 2.96
CA ASP A 112 -15.60 -15.31 3.18
C ASP A 112 -14.84 -15.90 4.38
N ASP A 113 -13.56 -15.55 4.58
CA ASP A 113 -12.79 -15.92 5.78
C ASP A 113 -13.47 -15.41 7.06
N ILE A 114 -13.96 -14.17 7.02
CA ILE A 114 -14.68 -13.57 8.14
C ILE A 114 -16.05 -14.22 8.36
N ARG A 115 -16.78 -14.58 7.30
CA ARG A 115 -18.07 -15.29 7.43
C ARG A 115 -17.89 -16.62 8.13
N GLU A 116 -16.85 -17.37 7.78
CA GLU A 116 -16.52 -18.62 8.47
C GLU A 116 -16.27 -18.38 9.97
N ILE A 117 -15.52 -17.34 10.33
CA ILE A 117 -15.32 -16.95 11.73
C ILE A 117 -16.66 -16.65 12.42
N ILE A 118 -17.53 -15.84 11.80
CA ILE A 118 -18.83 -15.46 12.37
C ILE A 118 -19.74 -16.68 12.60
N GLU A 119 -19.72 -17.65 11.69
CA GLU A 119 -20.45 -18.90 11.86
C GLU A 119 -19.88 -19.72 13.03
N GLN A 120 -18.56 -19.81 13.13
CA GLN A 120 -17.88 -20.54 14.19
C GLN A 120 -18.00 -19.88 15.58
N VAL A 121 -18.20 -18.56 15.65
CA VAL A 121 -18.34 -17.79 16.90
C VAL A 121 -19.58 -18.23 17.70
N ARG A 122 -20.61 -18.75 17.03
CA ARG A 122 -21.86 -19.17 17.68
C ARG A 122 -21.69 -20.41 18.58
N TYR A 123 -20.66 -21.21 18.35
CA TYR A 123 -20.41 -22.43 19.10
C TYR A 123 -19.57 -22.15 20.35
N ARG A 124 -19.87 -22.86 21.44
CA ARG A 124 -19.12 -22.79 22.69
C ARG A 124 -17.70 -23.36 22.52
N PRO A 125 -16.73 -22.94 23.35
CA PRO A 125 -15.38 -23.50 23.33
C PRO A 125 -15.40 -25.00 23.66
N VAL A 126 -14.43 -25.74 23.12
CA VAL A 126 -14.32 -27.20 23.28
C VAL A 126 -13.67 -27.56 24.62
N SER A 127 -12.61 -26.87 24.99
CA SER A 127 -11.75 -27.22 26.13
C SER A 127 -11.45 -26.04 27.06
N ALA A 128 -11.33 -24.84 26.50
CA ALA A 128 -11.01 -23.63 27.25
C ALA A 128 -12.26 -22.86 27.73
N ARG A 129 -12.07 -21.83 28.56
CA ARG A 129 -13.14 -20.97 29.07
C ARG A 129 -13.72 -20.04 28.01
N TYR A 130 -12.84 -19.44 27.21
CA TYR A 130 -13.18 -18.52 26.14
C TYR A 130 -12.64 -19.01 24.81
N LYS A 131 -13.40 -18.76 23.75
CA LYS A 131 -12.96 -18.87 22.37
C LYS A 131 -12.37 -17.52 21.95
N VAL A 132 -11.06 -17.47 21.74
CA VAL A 132 -10.32 -16.24 21.47
C VAL A 132 -9.95 -16.18 20.00
N TYR A 133 -10.32 -15.09 19.32
CA TYR A 133 -9.93 -14.82 17.95
C TYR A 133 -8.86 -13.72 17.95
N ILE A 134 -7.65 -14.07 17.53
CA ILE A 134 -6.54 -13.14 17.32
C ILE A 134 -6.47 -12.83 15.82
N ILE A 135 -6.71 -11.59 15.43
CA ILE A 135 -6.60 -11.14 14.04
C ILE A 135 -5.43 -10.17 13.93
N ASP A 136 -4.34 -10.63 13.34
CA ASP A 136 -3.14 -9.83 13.11
C ASP A 136 -3.23 -9.04 11.81
N GLU A 137 -2.54 -7.90 11.77
CA GLU A 137 -2.59 -6.90 10.71
C GLU A 137 -4.00 -6.59 10.20
N VAL A 138 -4.96 -6.41 11.12
CA VAL A 138 -6.40 -6.26 10.80
C VAL A 138 -6.70 -5.14 9.79
N HIS A 139 -5.82 -4.14 9.67
CA HIS A 139 -5.95 -3.08 8.67
C HIS A 139 -5.89 -3.58 7.21
N MET A 140 -5.44 -4.81 6.99
CA MET A 140 -5.42 -5.47 5.68
C MET A 140 -6.77 -6.09 5.30
N LEU A 141 -7.73 -6.17 6.23
CA LEU A 141 -9.08 -6.63 5.92
C LEU A 141 -9.79 -5.67 4.96
N SER A 142 -10.58 -6.25 4.05
CA SER A 142 -11.45 -5.46 3.18
C SER A 142 -12.55 -4.74 3.99
N THR A 143 -13.07 -3.63 3.46
CA THR A 143 -14.19 -2.90 4.09
C THR A 143 -15.42 -3.78 4.29
N GLN A 144 -15.69 -4.70 3.36
CA GLN A 144 -16.79 -5.65 3.45
C GLN A 144 -16.58 -6.65 4.61
N ALA A 145 -15.36 -7.14 4.80
CA ALA A 145 -14.98 -7.99 5.92
C ALA A 145 -15.17 -7.28 7.28
N PHE A 146 -14.78 -6.00 7.37
CA PHE A 146 -15.02 -5.20 8.57
C PHE A 146 -16.52 -5.05 8.88
N ASN A 147 -17.34 -4.74 7.88
CA ASN A 147 -18.78 -4.59 8.07
C ASN A 147 -19.44 -5.90 8.51
N GLY A 148 -18.95 -7.05 8.01
CA GLY A 148 -19.40 -8.37 8.46
C GLY A 148 -19.17 -8.60 9.95
N LEU A 149 -18.04 -8.14 10.49
CA LEU A 149 -17.70 -8.28 11.91
C LEU A 149 -18.50 -7.36 12.85
N LEU A 150 -19.08 -6.26 12.35
CA LEU A 150 -19.69 -5.23 13.22
C LEU A 150 -20.80 -5.79 14.10
N LYS A 151 -21.73 -6.58 13.53
CA LYS A 151 -22.83 -7.17 14.30
C LYS A 151 -22.31 -8.07 15.42
N THR A 152 -21.27 -8.86 15.14
CA THR A 152 -20.65 -9.77 16.11
C THR A 152 -19.83 -9.02 17.16
N LEU A 153 -19.28 -7.84 16.83
CA LEU A 153 -18.56 -7.00 17.77
C LEU A 153 -19.47 -6.15 18.66
N GLU A 154 -20.69 -5.85 18.21
CA GLU A 154 -21.71 -5.16 18.99
C GLU A 154 -22.32 -6.07 20.06
N GLU A 155 -22.65 -7.30 19.67
CA GLU A 155 -23.29 -8.28 20.53
C GLU A 155 -22.54 -9.62 20.47
N PRO A 156 -21.27 -9.68 20.93
CA PRO A 156 -20.52 -10.93 20.94
C PRO A 156 -21.10 -11.89 21.99
N PRO A 157 -21.14 -13.20 21.71
CA PRO A 157 -21.45 -14.19 22.73
C PRO A 157 -20.49 -14.09 23.93
N GLU A 158 -20.98 -14.36 25.14
CA GLU A 158 -20.20 -14.19 26.39
C GLU A 158 -18.89 -15.02 26.41
N HIS A 159 -18.88 -16.16 25.73
CA HIS A 159 -17.73 -17.05 25.62
C HIS A 159 -16.72 -16.64 24.54
N VAL A 160 -16.98 -15.58 23.76
CA VAL A 160 -16.10 -15.13 22.68
C VAL A 160 -15.35 -13.87 23.04
N LYS A 161 -14.08 -13.82 22.64
CA LYS A 161 -13.19 -12.68 22.85
C LYS A 161 -12.41 -12.38 21.57
N PHE A 162 -12.33 -11.11 21.19
CA PHE A 162 -11.58 -10.66 20.01
C PHE A 162 -10.32 -9.89 20.41
N ILE A 163 -9.19 -10.18 19.77
CA ILE A 163 -7.94 -9.43 19.93
C ILE A 163 -7.45 -9.05 18.54
N PHE A 164 -7.53 -7.77 18.22
CA PHE A 164 -7.03 -7.21 16.98
C PHE A 164 -5.63 -6.68 17.18
N ALA A 165 -4.75 -6.90 16.21
CA ALA A 165 -3.44 -6.27 16.14
C ALA A 165 -3.29 -5.51 14.81
N THR A 166 -2.71 -4.32 14.86
CA THR A 166 -2.45 -3.52 13.66
C THR A 166 -1.21 -2.64 13.79
N THR A 167 -0.51 -2.44 12.67
CA THR A 167 0.50 -1.38 12.51
C THR A 167 -0.10 -0.04 12.10
N GLU A 168 -1.26 -0.05 11.43
CA GLU A 168 -1.87 1.14 10.84
C GLU A 168 -3.29 1.39 11.38
N ILE A 169 -3.39 1.93 12.60
CA ILE A 169 -4.68 2.17 13.27
C ILE A 169 -5.64 3.09 12.48
N ARG A 170 -5.10 4.00 11.65
CA ARG A 170 -5.89 4.95 10.87
C ARG A 170 -6.67 4.31 9.72
N LYS A 171 -6.23 3.13 9.27
CA LYS A 171 -6.93 2.35 8.23
C LYS A 171 -8.08 1.53 8.80
N VAL A 172 -8.15 1.36 10.12
CA VAL A 172 -9.24 0.63 10.77
C VAL A 172 -10.45 1.57 10.95
N PRO A 173 -11.66 1.15 10.55
CA PRO A 173 -12.87 1.96 10.71
C PRO A 173 -13.12 2.35 12.18
N ILE A 174 -13.56 3.60 12.39
CA ILE A 174 -13.87 4.13 13.74
C ILE A 174 -14.96 3.30 14.43
N THR A 175 -15.89 2.74 13.65
CA THR A 175 -16.95 1.85 14.13
C THR A 175 -16.41 0.61 14.85
N VAL A 176 -15.28 0.06 14.41
CA VAL A 176 -14.61 -1.05 15.09
C VAL A 176 -13.84 -0.55 16.31
N LEU A 177 -13.14 0.58 16.16
CA LEU A 177 -12.32 1.15 17.23
C LEU A 177 -13.15 1.53 18.47
N SER A 178 -14.35 2.07 18.28
CA SER A 178 -15.23 2.46 19.39
C SER A 178 -15.73 1.28 20.21
N ARG A 179 -15.66 0.05 19.68
CA ARG A 179 -16.10 -1.20 20.31
C ARG A 179 -14.94 -1.99 20.92
N CYS A 180 -13.71 -1.50 20.80
CA CYS A 180 -12.50 -2.17 21.29
C CYS A 180 -11.85 -1.38 22.43
N GLN A 181 -11.32 -2.09 23.42
CA GLN A 181 -10.37 -1.50 24.35
C GLN A 181 -9.01 -1.35 23.64
N ARG A 182 -8.63 -0.11 23.35
CA ARG A 182 -7.40 0.21 22.63
C ARG A 182 -6.19 0.28 23.56
N PHE A 183 -5.10 -0.37 23.14
CA PHE A 183 -3.78 -0.28 23.76
C PHE A 183 -2.72 0.09 22.72
N ASP A 184 -2.01 1.18 23.00
CA ASP A 184 -0.94 1.70 22.16
C ASP A 184 0.40 1.21 22.70
N LEU A 185 0.98 0.21 22.03
CA LEU A 185 2.31 -0.29 22.34
C LEU A 185 3.34 0.72 21.83
N ARG A 186 4.08 1.30 22.77
CA ARG A 186 5.07 2.34 22.49
C ARG A 186 6.36 1.74 21.94
N ARG A 187 7.07 2.50 21.11
CA ARG A 187 8.46 2.16 20.76
C ARG A 187 9.28 2.07 22.04
N ILE A 188 10.19 1.11 22.09
CA ILE A 188 11.10 0.95 23.22
C ILE A 188 12.25 1.94 23.08
N GLU A 189 12.61 2.58 24.19
CA GLU A 189 13.73 3.50 24.24
C GLU A 189 15.04 2.78 23.94
N THR A 190 15.93 3.42 23.18
CA THR A 190 17.19 2.81 22.71
C THR A 190 18.04 2.26 23.86
N ALA A 191 18.11 2.98 24.98
CA ALA A 191 18.88 2.56 26.16
C ALA A 191 18.29 1.31 26.83
N GLU A 192 16.95 1.24 26.93
CA GLU A 192 16.25 0.09 27.48
C GLU A 192 16.40 -1.14 26.58
N LEU A 193 16.32 -0.93 25.26
CA LEU A 193 16.52 -1.98 24.27
C LEU A 193 17.96 -2.51 24.28
N ALA A 194 18.97 -1.64 24.37
CA ALA A 194 20.37 -2.04 24.48
C ALA A 194 20.62 -2.87 25.76
N GLN A 195 20.04 -2.47 26.90
CA GLN A 195 20.10 -3.26 28.13
C GLN A 195 19.41 -4.63 27.98
N HIS A 196 18.30 -4.69 27.25
CA HIS A 196 17.64 -5.96 26.97
C HIS A 196 18.50 -6.88 26.11
N LEU A 197 19.12 -6.35 25.05
CA LEU A 197 20.03 -7.11 24.20
C LEU A 197 21.26 -7.62 24.98
N ARG A 198 21.79 -6.81 25.91
CA ARG A 198 22.87 -7.24 26.81
C ARG A 198 22.46 -8.45 27.64
N ARG A 199 21.30 -8.39 28.30
CA ARG A 199 20.78 -9.53 29.08
C ARG A 199 20.65 -10.80 28.23
N ILE A 200 20.23 -10.68 26.97
CA ILE A 200 20.09 -11.82 26.07
C ILE A 200 21.46 -12.35 25.61
N ALA A 201 22.42 -11.47 25.30
CA ALA A 201 23.78 -11.86 24.98
C ALA A 201 24.43 -12.63 26.15
N ASP A 202 24.22 -12.17 27.39
CA ASP A 202 24.68 -12.86 28.60
C ASP A 202 24.05 -14.26 28.73
N LEU A 203 22.75 -14.40 28.45
CA LEU A 203 22.04 -15.69 28.48
C LEU A 203 22.51 -16.67 27.40
N GLU A 204 22.92 -16.17 26.23
CA GLU A 204 23.53 -16.98 25.16
C GLU A 204 25.04 -17.20 25.36
N SER A 205 25.64 -16.63 26.42
CA SER A 205 27.09 -16.67 26.66
C SER A 205 27.90 -16.08 25.49
N VAL A 206 27.41 -14.99 24.90
CA VAL A 206 28.04 -14.26 23.80
C VAL A 206 28.69 -12.98 24.35
N GLU A 207 29.96 -12.77 24.03
CA GLU A 207 30.64 -11.51 24.36
C GLU A 207 30.15 -10.39 23.43
N ALA A 208 29.53 -9.34 23.99
CA ALA A 208 28.99 -8.22 23.23
C ALA A 208 29.45 -6.86 23.78
N GLU A 209 30.03 -6.05 22.91
CA GLU A 209 30.48 -4.69 23.25
C GLU A 209 29.28 -3.74 23.43
N GLU A 210 29.40 -2.78 24.36
CA GLU A 210 28.33 -1.81 24.63
C GLU A 210 27.97 -0.96 23.41
N GLU A 211 28.99 -0.53 22.67
CA GLU A 211 28.82 0.26 21.47
C GLU A 211 28.11 -0.53 20.37
N ALA A 212 28.42 -1.83 20.23
CA ALA A 212 27.77 -2.71 19.29
C ALA A 212 26.26 -2.87 19.58
N LEU A 213 25.91 -3.11 20.85
CA LEU A 213 24.51 -3.23 21.29
C LEU A 213 23.73 -1.92 21.11
N ALA A 214 24.36 -0.77 21.35
CA ALA A 214 23.75 0.53 21.12
C ALA A 214 23.46 0.78 19.62
N MET A 215 24.38 0.37 18.73
CA MET A 215 24.17 0.43 17.28
C MET A 215 23.01 -0.45 16.83
N ILE A 216 22.90 -1.68 17.34
CA ILE A 216 21.78 -2.60 17.04
C ILE A 216 20.46 -2.02 17.54
N ALA A 217 20.41 -1.53 18.78
CA ALA A 217 19.19 -0.98 19.37
C ALA A 217 18.66 0.22 18.57
N ARG A 218 19.55 1.04 18.04
CA ARG A 218 19.20 2.16 17.16
C ARG A 218 18.68 1.69 15.79
N ALA A 219 19.40 0.78 15.15
CA ALA A 219 19.02 0.26 13.83
C ALA A 219 17.63 -0.42 13.86
N ALA A 220 17.23 -0.95 15.01
CA ALA A 220 15.91 -1.54 15.20
C ALA A 220 14.77 -0.53 15.46
N GLU A 221 15.05 0.76 15.62
CA GLU A 221 14.07 1.83 15.87
C GLU A 221 13.01 1.52 16.94
N GLY A 222 13.39 0.84 18.02
CA GLY A 222 12.48 0.47 19.11
C GLY A 222 11.64 -0.79 18.85
N SER A 223 11.94 -1.57 17.80
CA SER A 223 11.41 -2.91 17.55
C SER A 223 12.25 -3.99 18.26
N VAL A 224 11.63 -4.74 19.17
CA VAL A 224 12.30 -5.88 19.85
C VAL A 224 12.59 -7.00 18.88
N ARG A 225 11.65 -7.32 17.99
CA ARG A 225 11.83 -8.40 17.03
C ARG A 225 13.01 -8.12 16.09
N ASP A 226 13.11 -6.90 15.59
CA ASP A 226 14.14 -6.55 14.61
C ASP A 226 15.51 -6.44 15.30
N SER A 227 15.59 -5.86 16.50
CA SER A 227 16.85 -5.85 17.27
C SER A 227 17.38 -7.24 17.60
N LEU A 228 16.50 -8.19 17.98
CA LEU A 228 16.90 -9.58 18.19
C LEU A 228 17.33 -10.27 16.90
N SER A 229 16.71 -9.92 15.77
CA SER A 229 17.09 -10.47 14.45
C SER A 229 18.46 -9.95 14.02
N ILE A 230 18.73 -8.66 14.24
CA ILE A 230 20.03 -8.03 13.96
C ILE A 230 21.11 -8.59 14.90
N LEU A 231 20.80 -8.78 16.19
CA LEU A 231 21.73 -9.42 17.14
C LEU A 231 22.09 -10.85 16.71
N ASP A 232 21.10 -11.63 16.28
CA ASP A 232 21.32 -13.00 15.78
C ASP A 232 22.26 -13.01 14.56
N GLN A 233 22.05 -12.07 13.64
CA GLN A 233 22.94 -11.88 12.48
C GLN A 233 24.35 -11.47 12.90
N ALA A 234 24.48 -10.57 13.89
CA ALA A 234 25.78 -10.11 14.39
C ALA A 234 26.57 -11.25 15.04
N ILE A 235 25.90 -12.13 15.80
CA ILE A 235 26.52 -13.32 16.41
C ILE A 235 27.03 -14.28 15.32
N ALA A 236 26.21 -14.52 14.30
CA ALA A 236 26.58 -15.39 13.18
C ALA A 236 27.76 -14.82 12.38
N HIS A 237 27.80 -13.51 12.18
CA HIS A 237 28.87 -12.83 11.44
C HIS A 237 30.18 -12.75 12.24
N GLY A 238 30.10 -12.45 13.54
CA GLY A 238 31.25 -12.24 14.43
C GLY A 238 31.84 -13.52 15.04
N SER A 239 31.52 -14.70 14.49
CA SER A 239 32.00 -16.00 15.00
C SER A 239 31.79 -16.21 16.51
N GLY A 240 30.69 -15.70 17.06
CA GLY A 240 30.35 -15.82 18.48
C GLY A 240 30.69 -14.60 19.36
N ALA A 241 31.33 -13.56 18.82
CA ALA A 241 31.52 -12.28 19.49
C ALA A 241 30.86 -11.13 18.72
N VAL A 242 30.21 -10.20 19.43
CA VAL A 242 29.51 -9.05 18.86
C VAL A 242 30.33 -7.79 19.11
N THR A 243 31.22 -7.47 18.18
CA THR A 243 32.08 -6.27 18.24
C THR A 243 31.46 -5.09 17.50
N ALA A 244 31.85 -3.87 17.88
CA ALA A 244 31.38 -2.64 17.23
C ALA A 244 31.76 -2.62 15.75
N GLU A 245 32.96 -3.07 15.39
CA GLU A 245 33.43 -3.14 14.01
C GLU A 245 32.62 -4.12 13.15
N ALA A 246 32.37 -5.33 13.67
CA ALA A 246 31.58 -6.33 12.97
C ALA A 246 30.13 -5.85 12.74
N VAL A 247 29.50 -5.26 13.76
CA VAL A 247 28.16 -4.69 13.64
C VAL A 247 28.13 -3.51 12.67
N ARG A 248 29.16 -2.65 12.68
CA ARG A 248 29.28 -1.56 11.69
C ARG A 248 29.39 -2.09 10.27
N SER A 249 30.23 -3.08 10.02
CA SER A 249 30.35 -3.68 8.69
C SER A 249 29.04 -4.34 8.25
N MET A 250 28.40 -5.10 9.15
CA MET A 250 27.12 -5.78 8.89
C MET A 250 25.98 -4.80 8.58
N LEU A 251 25.90 -3.70 9.32
CA LEU A 251 24.87 -2.67 9.13
C LEU A 251 25.24 -1.64 8.03
N GLY A 252 26.39 -1.78 7.36
CA GLY A 252 26.88 -0.80 6.38
C GLY A 252 27.32 0.54 6.98
N LEU A 253 27.47 0.63 8.30
CA LEU A 253 27.88 1.86 9.00
C LEU A 253 29.33 2.25 8.74
N ALA A 254 30.17 1.34 8.23
CA ALA A 254 31.52 1.65 7.77
C ALA A 254 31.52 2.63 6.58
N ASP A 255 30.45 2.65 5.78
CA ASP A 255 30.26 3.61 4.70
C ASP A 255 29.96 5.03 5.22
N ARG A 256 29.67 5.21 6.51
CA ARG A 256 29.36 6.54 7.05
C ARG A 256 30.52 7.51 7.01
N ALA A 257 31.76 7.08 7.26
CA ALA A 257 32.92 7.96 7.12
C ALA A 257 33.05 8.47 5.67
N ARG A 258 32.82 7.56 4.70
CA ARG A 258 32.81 7.85 3.27
C ARG A 258 31.65 8.76 2.86
N VAL A 259 30.49 8.60 3.48
CA VAL A 259 29.33 9.50 3.32
C VAL A 259 29.65 10.90 3.86
N ILE A 260 30.36 11.02 4.97
CA ILE A 260 30.81 12.32 5.50
C ILE A 260 31.82 12.96 4.53
N ASP A 261 32.74 12.19 3.95
CA ASP A 261 33.66 12.68 2.93
C ASP A 261 32.91 13.15 1.68
N LEU A 262 31.97 12.35 1.19
CA LEU A 262 31.10 12.70 0.08
C LEU A 262 30.31 13.99 0.37
N PHE A 263 29.72 14.11 1.57
CA PHE A 263 29.03 15.31 2.02
C PHE A 263 29.97 16.53 2.01
N GLU A 264 31.21 16.38 2.46
CA GLU A 264 32.19 17.46 2.44
C GLU A 264 32.53 17.91 1.02
N HIS A 265 32.75 16.97 0.08
CA HIS A 265 33.00 17.28 -1.33
C HIS A 265 31.82 18.06 -1.94
N LEU A 266 30.59 17.58 -1.71
CA LEU A 266 29.36 18.21 -2.20
C LEU A 266 29.17 19.62 -1.65
N MET A 267 29.30 19.81 -0.34
CA MET A 267 29.12 21.11 0.30
C MET A 267 30.24 22.10 -0.02
N SER A 268 31.40 21.60 -0.47
CA SER A 268 32.52 22.43 -0.95
C SER A 268 32.43 22.75 -2.45
N GLY A 269 31.44 22.23 -3.18
CA GLY A 269 31.31 22.40 -4.63
C GLY A 269 32.31 21.60 -5.46
N ARG A 270 32.98 20.61 -4.86
CA ARG A 270 33.96 19.73 -5.51
C ARG A 270 33.26 18.55 -6.19
N VAL A 271 32.64 18.82 -7.34
CA VAL A 271 31.77 17.87 -8.05
C VAL A 271 32.53 16.63 -8.53
N ALA A 272 33.74 16.81 -9.08
CA ALA A 272 34.53 15.70 -9.61
C ALA A 272 34.89 14.71 -8.49
N GLU A 273 35.41 15.23 -7.37
CA GLU A 273 35.78 14.42 -6.21
C GLU A 273 34.56 13.74 -5.56
N ALA A 274 33.39 14.42 -5.55
CA ALA A 274 32.15 13.81 -5.07
C ALA A 274 31.69 12.65 -5.95
N LEU A 275 31.79 12.77 -7.28
CA LEU A 275 31.41 11.71 -8.20
C LEU A 275 32.40 10.53 -8.14
N ASP A 276 33.69 10.80 -8.01
CA ASP A 276 34.72 9.77 -7.85
C ASP A 276 34.51 9.00 -6.53
N GLU A 277 34.23 9.69 -5.43
CA GLU A 277 33.95 9.07 -4.13
C GLU A 277 32.67 8.21 -4.18
N PHE A 278 31.59 8.74 -4.76
CA PHE A 278 30.35 7.99 -4.97
C PHE A 278 30.59 6.73 -5.81
N ARG A 279 31.36 6.83 -6.88
CA ARG A 279 31.68 5.70 -7.74
C ARG A 279 32.51 4.65 -7.01
N ALA A 280 33.46 5.07 -6.20
CA ALA A 280 34.24 4.17 -5.36
C ALA A 280 33.40 3.50 -4.25
N GLN A 281 32.28 4.08 -3.81
CA GLN A 281 31.31 3.41 -2.92
C GLN A 281 30.51 2.36 -3.71
N TYR A 282 30.04 2.74 -4.90
CA TYR A 282 29.29 1.84 -5.78
C TYR A 282 30.09 0.62 -6.22
N ASP A 283 31.38 0.79 -6.56
CA ASP A 283 32.26 -0.30 -7.01
C ASP A 283 32.49 -1.36 -5.92
N VAL A 284 32.33 -0.99 -4.64
CA VAL A 284 32.41 -1.89 -3.47
C VAL A 284 31.04 -2.54 -3.17
N GLY A 285 29.99 -2.15 -3.89
CA GLY A 285 28.65 -2.75 -3.83
C GLY A 285 27.61 -1.92 -3.08
N ALA A 286 27.88 -0.65 -2.76
CA ALA A 286 26.89 0.22 -2.12
C ALA A 286 25.70 0.49 -3.06
N ASP A 287 24.49 0.42 -2.51
CA ASP A 287 23.29 0.78 -3.27
C ASP A 287 23.17 2.31 -3.42
N PRO A 288 22.94 2.85 -4.63
CA PRO A 288 22.85 4.29 -4.86
C PRO A 288 21.79 5.01 -4.02
N ALA A 289 20.62 4.40 -3.79
CA ALA A 289 19.55 5.02 -3.02
C ALA A 289 19.90 5.02 -1.52
N VAL A 290 20.56 3.97 -1.03
CA VAL A 290 21.09 3.90 0.34
C VAL A 290 22.12 5.00 0.58
N VAL A 291 23.08 5.20 -0.33
CA VAL A 291 24.09 6.28 -0.19
C VAL A 291 23.42 7.67 -0.12
N LEU A 292 22.40 7.93 -0.95
CA LEU A 292 21.65 9.18 -0.90
C LEU A 292 20.84 9.33 0.41
N THR A 293 20.32 8.22 0.95
CA THR A 293 19.61 8.18 2.22
C THR A 293 20.56 8.50 3.37
N ASP A 294 21.75 7.90 3.39
CA ASP A 294 22.78 8.18 4.39
C ASP A 294 23.26 9.64 4.33
N LEU A 295 23.42 10.20 3.12
CA LEU A 295 23.70 11.63 2.94
C LEU A 295 22.58 12.51 3.50
N ALA A 296 21.31 12.10 3.33
CA ALA A 296 20.19 12.81 3.91
C ALA A 296 20.28 12.76 5.43
N ASP A 297 20.41 11.58 6.02
CA ASP A 297 20.50 11.37 7.46
C ASP A 297 21.64 12.18 8.08
N PHE A 298 22.81 12.23 7.43
CA PHE A 298 23.91 13.07 7.86
C PHE A 298 23.58 14.57 7.75
N THR A 299 22.92 15.00 6.67
CA THR A 299 22.44 16.39 6.53
C THR A 299 21.46 16.77 7.66
N HIS A 300 20.56 15.86 8.03
CA HIS A 300 19.64 16.03 9.15
C HIS A 300 20.40 16.11 10.48
N LEU A 301 21.38 15.24 10.71
CA LEU A 301 22.22 15.26 11.90
C LEU A 301 22.94 16.62 12.03
N VAL A 302 23.63 17.08 10.99
CA VAL A 302 24.33 18.38 10.98
C VAL A 302 23.35 19.53 11.27
N THR A 303 22.16 19.49 10.67
CA THR A 303 21.12 20.49 10.91
C THR A 303 20.65 20.47 12.36
N ARG A 304 20.46 19.29 12.95
CA ARG A 304 20.05 19.14 14.36
C ARG A 304 21.13 19.65 15.31
N LEU A 305 22.39 19.34 15.05
CA LEU A 305 23.54 19.80 15.83
C LEU A 305 23.71 21.33 15.80
N ARG A 306 23.22 22.02 14.76
CA ARG A 306 23.18 23.49 14.72
C ARG A 306 22.31 24.08 15.84
N PHE A 307 21.19 23.44 16.16
CA PHE A 307 20.21 23.94 17.14
C PHE A 307 20.38 23.31 18.52
N VAL A 308 20.84 22.07 18.58
CA VAL A 308 21.06 21.33 19.83
C VAL A 308 22.49 20.75 19.84
N PRO A 309 23.54 21.57 20.07
CA PRO A 309 24.92 21.09 20.05
C PRO A 309 25.22 20.04 21.13
N GLN A 310 24.52 20.12 22.27
CA GLN A 310 24.62 19.15 23.38
C GLN A 310 24.20 17.73 22.97
N ALA A 311 23.42 17.57 21.89
CA ALA A 311 23.07 16.26 21.35
C ALA A 311 24.30 15.52 20.78
N ALA A 312 25.37 16.24 20.39
CA ALA A 312 26.61 15.61 20.00
C ALA A 312 27.25 14.85 21.17
N GLU A 313 27.17 15.40 22.39
CA GLU A 313 27.76 14.81 23.60
C GLU A 313 26.88 13.70 24.19
N ASN A 314 25.58 13.95 24.24
CA ASN A 314 24.61 13.10 24.93
C ASN A 314 24.13 11.90 24.12
N ASP A 315 24.45 11.81 22.82
CA ASP A 315 24.06 10.70 21.97
C ASP A 315 25.21 9.66 21.86
N PRO A 316 25.16 8.51 22.57
CA PRO A 316 26.28 7.54 22.66
C PRO A 316 26.54 6.74 21.37
N SER A 317 25.69 6.93 20.39
CA SER A 317 25.59 6.18 19.14
C SER A 317 26.25 6.90 17.96
N LEU A 318 26.57 8.18 18.13
CA LEU A 318 27.28 8.96 17.13
C LEU A 318 28.72 8.49 17.14
N THR A 319 29.20 8.13 15.95
CA THR A 319 30.61 7.86 15.74
C THR A 319 31.45 9.10 16.12
N PRO A 320 32.74 8.91 16.50
CA PRO A 320 33.63 10.03 16.77
C PRO A 320 33.70 11.05 15.62
N ASP A 321 33.63 10.57 14.38
CA ASP A 321 33.64 11.40 13.18
C ASP A 321 32.34 12.19 13.01
N GLU A 322 31.17 11.56 13.18
CA GLU A 322 29.87 12.26 13.15
C GLU A 322 29.80 13.35 14.24
N ARG A 323 30.34 13.07 15.43
CA ARG A 323 30.38 14.02 16.54
C ARG A 323 31.27 15.22 16.21
N THR A 324 32.47 14.98 15.72
CA THR A 324 33.48 16.02 15.52
C THR A 324 33.22 16.81 14.24
N ARG A 325 33.13 16.12 13.09
CA ARG A 325 32.90 16.75 11.78
C ARG A 325 31.48 17.29 11.65
N GLY A 326 30.49 16.61 12.24
CA GLY A 326 29.11 17.10 12.26
C GLY A 326 28.96 18.44 12.99
N LEU A 327 29.63 18.62 14.13
CA LEU A 327 29.67 19.90 14.84
C LEU A 327 30.42 20.99 14.06
N GLU A 328 31.49 20.63 13.35
CA GLU A 328 32.23 21.57 12.49
C GLU A 328 31.34 22.07 11.34
N PHE A 329 30.71 21.16 10.60
CA PHE A 329 29.80 21.52 9.51
C PHE A 329 28.59 22.30 10.02
N ALA A 330 28.05 21.95 11.18
CA ALA A 330 26.97 22.69 11.80
C ALA A 330 27.37 24.14 12.09
N LYS A 331 28.62 24.43 12.41
CA LYS A 331 29.11 25.81 12.60
C LYS A 331 29.33 26.54 11.27
N ARG A 332 29.92 25.85 10.28
CA ARG A 332 30.36 26.41 9.01
C ARG A 332 29.22 26.65 8.01
N LEU A 333 28.24 25.74 7.94
CA LEU A 333 27.20 25.77 6.91
C LEU A 333 25.96 26.56 7.36
N PRO A 334 25.40 27.43 6.50
CA PRO A 334 24.16 28.13 6.80
C PRO A 334 22.96 27.18 6.69
N VAL A 335 21.96 27.37 7.56
CA VAL A 335 20.73 26.55 7.60
C VAL A 335 20.00 26.53 6.26
N LYS A 336 20.05 27.63 5.48
CA LYS A 336 19.46 27.71 4.14
C LYS A 336 20.05 26.68 3.17
N VAL A 337 21.37 26.42 3.24
CA VAL A 337 22.06 25.43 2.41
C VAL A 337 21.70 24.02 2.87
N LEU A 338 21.74 23.75 4.17
CA LEU A 338 21.37 22.46 4.73
C LEU A 338 19.90 22.08 4.43
N SER A 339 18.97 23.04 4.55
CA SER A 339 17.56 22.82 4.22
C SER A 339 17.32 22.54 2.74
N ARG A 340 18.08 23.20 1.85
CA ARG A 340 18.00 22.96 0.40
C ARG A 340 18.57 21.58 0.06
N ALA A 341 19.74 21.25 0.62
CA ALA A 341 20.36 19.95 0.48
C ALA A 341 19.43 18.81 0.88
N TRP A 342 18.82 18.94 2.06
CA TRP A 342 17.83 17.99 2.57
C TRP A 342 16.63 17.82 1.61
N GLN A 343 16.04 18.92 1.12
CA GLN A 343 14.91 18.84 0.18
C GLN A 343 15.29 18.18 -1.16
N MET A 344 16.51 18.41 -1.64
CA MET A 344 16.98 17.81 -2.88
C MET A 344 17.25 16.31 -2.73
N LEU A 345 17.80 15.89 -1.59
CA LEU A 345 18.01 14.48 -1.27
C LEU A 345 16.66 13.74 -1.11
N LEU A 346 15.70 14.31 -0.38
CA LEU A 346 14.37 13.69 -0.23
C LEU A 346 13.61 13.51 -1.56
N LYS A 347 13.85 14.37 -2.55
CA LYS A 347 13.29 14.20 -3.91
C LYS A 347 14.14 13.25 -4.75
N GLY A 348 15.46 13.28 -4.57
CA GLY A 348 16.41 12.47 -5.33
C GLY A 348 16.40 10.98 -4.99
N ILE A 349 16.10 10.61 -3.73
CA ILE A 349 16.01 9.21 -3.29
C ILE A 349 14.94 8.44 -4.09
N PRO A 350 13.65 8.84 -4.10
CA PRO A 350 12.65 8.12 -4.89
C PRO A 350 12.88 8.21 -6.40
N GLU A 351 13.47 9.32 -6.90
CA GLU A 351 13.90 9.41 -8.31
C GLU A 351 14.93 8.34 -8.67
N THR A 352 15.82 7.99 -7.72
CA THR A 352 16.87 6.98 -7.89
C THR A 352 16.30 5.56 -7.80
N GLU A 353 15.42 5.30 -6.84
CA GLU A 353 14.75 4.00 -6.64
C GLU A 353 13.86 3.63 -7.83
N LEU A 354 13.15 4.59 -8.41
CA LEU A 354 12.24 4.38 -9.53
C LEU A 354 12.95 4.34 -10.89
N SER A 355 14.23 4.70 -10.95
CA SER A 355 14.98 4.78 -12.20
C SER A 355 15.39 3.40 -12.72
N SER A 356 15.31 3.21 -14.04
CA SER A 356 15.89 2.03 -14.70
C SER A 356 17.43 2.04 -14.71
N ARG A 357 18.05 3.17 -14.35
CA ARG A 357 19.50 3.36 -14.20
C ARG A 357 19.80 4.12 -12.90
N PRO A 358 19.79 3.45 -11.73
CA PRO A 358 19.93 4.10 -10.43
C PRO A 358 21.22 4.91 -10.28
N VAL A 359 22.36 4.38 -10.75
CA VAL A 359 23.67 5.07 -10.68
C VAL A 359 23.63 6.43 -11.37
N ALA A 360 23.14 6.48 -12.61
CA ALA A 360 23.05 7.73 -13.37
C ALA A 360 22.07 8.73 -12.74
N ALA A 361 20.98 8.24 -12.13
CA ALA A 361 20.04 9.09 -11.41
C ALA A 361 20.68 9.70 -10.15
N ALA A 362 21.42 8.90 -9.39
CA ALA A 362 22.16 9.37 -8.22
C ALA A 362 23.24 10.39 -8.57
N GLU A 363 24.05 10.15 -9.62
CA GLU A 363 25.03 11.13 -10.11
C GLU A 363 24.38 12.48 -10.43
N MET A 364 23.20 12.47 -11.08
CA MET A 364 22.45 13.70 -11.37
C MET A 364 21.92 14.40 -10.11
N VAL A 365 21.55 13.66 -9.06
CA VAL A 365 21.19 14.23 -7.75
C VAL A 365 22.41 14.90 -7.12
N LEU A 366 23.56 14.23 -7.10
CA LEU A 366 24.82 14.74 -6.54
C LEU A 366 25.30 16.01 -7.25
N ILE A 367 25.27 16.02 -8.60
CA ILE A 367 25.62 17.20 -9.40
C ILE A 367 24.70 18.37 -9.09
N ARG A 368 23.37 18.14 -9.05
CA ARG A 368 22.40 19.18 -8.69
C ARG A 368 22.68 19.72 -7.29
N LEU A 369 22.95 18.83 -6.33
CA LEU A 369 23.21 19.18 -4.94
C LEU A 369 24.47 20.05 -4.78
N ALA A 370 25.58 19.66 -5.40
CA ALA A 370 26.83 20.41 -5.36
C ALA A 370 26.70 21.80 -6.03
N HIS A 371 26.02 21.88 -7.17
CA HIS A 371 25.70 23.18 -7.77
C HIS A 371 24.82 24.03 -6.85
N ALA A 372 23.77 23.46 -6.27
CA ALA A 372 22.86 24.16 -5.37
C ALA A 372 23.51 24.64 -4.07
N ALA A 373 24.57 23.98 -3.60
CA ALA A 373 25.36 24.39 -2.43
C ALA A 373 26.23 25.63 -2.70
N THR A 374 26.67 25.82 -3.95
CA THR A 374 27.50 26.97 -4.37
C THR A 374 26.71 28.17 -4.87
N LEU A 375 25.43 27.99 -5.22
CA LEU A 375 24.58 29.09 -5.70
C LEU A 375 24.34 30.12 -4.59
N PRO A 376 24.58 31.43 -4.86
CA PRO A 376 24.31 32.49 -3.90
C PRO A 376 22.85 32.47 -3.46
N THR A 377 22.60 32.82 -2.22
CA THR A 377 21.22 32.95 -1.73
C THR A 377 20.52 34.09 -2.48
N LEU A 378 19.18 34.05 -2.57
CA LEU A 378 18.42 35.09 -3.27
C LEU A 378 18.75 36.50 -2.73
N ASP A 379 18.96 36.63 -1.41
CA ASP A 379 19.37 37.87 -0.77
C ASP A 379 20.78 38.33 -1.20
N GLU A 380 21.72 37.40 -1.40
CA GLU A 380 23.08 37.69 -1.86
C GLU A 380 23.12 38.00 -3.36
N ALA A 381 22.28 37.32 -4.16
CA ALA A 381 22.11 37.60 -5.58
C ALA A 381 21.47 38.99 -5.79
N LEU A 382 20.47 39.34 -4.98
CA LEU A 382 19.86 40.68 -4.98
C LEU A 382 20.87 41.75 -4.54
N LYS A 383 21.64 41.50 -3.47
CA LYS A 383 22.72 42.41 -3.07
C LYS A 383 23.80 42.54 -4.14
N ALA A 384 24.16 41.46 -4.85
CA ALA A 384 25.12 41.52 -5.94
C ALA A 384 24.59 42.31 -7.15
N LEU A 385 23.28 42.27 -7.39
CA LEU A 385 22.60 43.10 -8.39
C LEU A 385 22.53 44.58 -7.98
N ASP A 386 22.29 44.87 -6.70
CA ASP A 386 22.26 46.24 -6.16
C ASP A 386 23.67 46.84 -6.00
N SER A 387 24.69 46.01 -5.82
CA SER A 387 26.10 46.42 -5.67
C SER A 387 26.83 46.56 -7.01
N ALA A 388 26.19 46.17 -8.13
CA ALA A 388 26.74 46.38 -9.46
C ALA A 388 26.62 47.87 -9.82
N PRO A 389 27.72 48.59 -10.10
CA PRO A 389 27.62 49.98 -10.51
C PRO A 389 26.80 50.07 -11.80
N ALA A 390 25.78 50.91 -11.81
CA ALA A 390 24.97 51.21 -12.98
C ALA A 390 25.87 51.77 -14.10
N GLY A 391 26.32 50.88 -14.99
CA GLY A 391 27.23 51.21 -16.08
C GLY A 391 27.08 50.20 -17.24
N GLU A 392 26.19 50.55 -18.16
CA GLU A 392 26.00 50.06 -19.54
C GLU A 392 25.69 48.55 -19.81
N PRO A 393 24.69 48.27 -20.69
CA PRO A 393 24.34 46.91 -21.09
C PRO A 393 25.34 46.39 -22.14
N SER A 394 26.38 45.71 -21.69
CA SER A 394 27.23 44.90 -22.58
C SER A 394 26.54 43.57 -22.87
N ARG A 395 25.93 43.44 -24.06
CA ARG A 395 25.51 42.16 -24.64
C ARG A 395 26.72 41.20 -24.68
N PRO A 396 26.55 39.89 -24.42
CA PRO A 396 27.63 38.93 -24.54
C PRO A 396 28.04 38.81 -26.01
N ALA A 397 29.27 39.23 -26.31
CA ALA A 397 29.91 39.01 -27.60
C ALA A 397 30.27 37.52 -27.72
N LEU A 398 29.53 36.81 -28.57
CA LEU A 398 29.95 35.51 -29.09
C LEU A 398 31.16 35.72 -30.00
N SER A 399 32.34 35.36 -29.51
CA SER A 399 33.56 35.26 -30.30
C SER A 399 33.44 34.05 -31.23
N ALA A 400 33.06 34.29 -32.49
CA ALA A 400 33.27 33.37 -33.59
C ALA A 400 34.39 33.95 -34.46
N GLY A 401 35.57 33.36 -34.36
CA GLY A 401 36.69 33.68 -35.25
C GLY A 401 36.36 33.25 -36.68
N SER A 402 36.34 34.21 -37.60
CA SER A 402 36.37 33.94 -39.04
C SER A 402 37.62 34.57 -39.64
N SER A 403 38.56 33.71 -40.01
CA SER A 403 39.54 33.99 -41.05
C SER A 403 38.88 33.75 -42.40
N ALA A 404 38.77 34.81 -43.19
CA ALA A 404 38.44 34.75 -44.62
C ALA A 404 39.53 33.97 -45.39
N PRO A 405 39.21 33.45 -46.59
CA PRO A 405 39.50 34.29 -47.75
C PRO A 405 38.42 34.29 -48.83
N SER A 406 38.63 35.20 -49.76
CA SER A 406 37.74 35.75 -50.78
C SER A 406 37.60 34.94 -52.07
N ALA A 407 36.44 35.14 -52.69
CA ALA A 407 36.20 35.46 -54.10
C ALA A 407 35.75 34.35 -55.08
N SER A 408 34.59 34.67 -55.68
CA SER A 408 34.19 34.50 -57.08
C SER A 408 33.29 33.31 -57.44
N GLY A 409 32.10 33.65 -57.96
CA GLY A 409 31.55 32.97 -59.13
C GLY A 409 30.17 32.34 -59.00
N ASN A 410 29.14 33.14 -59.30
CA ASN A 410 27.89 32.81 -60.02
C ASN A 410 27.12 31.50 -59.77
N GLY A 411 25.81 31.65 -59.51
CA GLY A 411 24.80 30.87 -60.25
C GLY A 411 23.61 30.32 -59.47
N GLY A 412 22.57 31.14 -59.28
CA GLY A 412 21.19 30.78 -59.61
C GLY A 412 20.37 29.86 -58.69
N GLY A 413 19.25 30.41 -58.20
CA GLY A 413 17.94 29.77 -58.41
C GLY A 413 17.27 29.05 -57.23
N SER A 414 16.60 29.84 -56.38
CA SER A 414 15.20 29.70 -55.94
C SER A 414 14.61 28.34 -55.51
N GLY A 415 14.02 28.34 -54.30
CA GLY A 415 12.60 27.95 -54.16
C GLY A 415 12.25 26.79 -53.23
N ALA A 416 11.90 27.13 -51.99
CA ALA A 416 10.76 26.66 -51.19
C ALA A 416 10.36 25.16 -51.11
N GLN A 417 10.49 24.64 -49.89
CA GLN A 417 9.45 23.99 -49.06
C GLN A 417 8.28 23.20 -49.71
N ALA A 418 8.14 21.96 -49.19
CA ALA A 418 6.96 21.39 -48.52
C ALA A 418 6.41 20.05 -49.08
N VAL A 419 6.57 19.02 -48.25
CA VAL A 419 5.60 18.00 -47.78
C VAL A 419 4.40 17.64 -48.69
N ALA A 420 4.25 16.36 -49.06
CA ALA A 420 3.12 15.48 -48.65
C ALA A 420 3.05 14.15 -49.44
N GLN A 421 3.00 13.06 -48.65
CA GLN A 421 2.19 11.84 -48.73
C GLN A 421 1.63 11.23 -50.04
N ALA A 422 1.84 9.91 -50.08
CA ALA A 422 0.87 8.82 -50.32
C ALA A 422 0.60 8.30 -51.76
N ALA A 423 0.81 6.98 -51.92
CA ALA A 423 -0.23 5.96 -52.18
C ALA A 423 0.11 4.92 -53.27
N ALA A 424 0.19 3.66 -52.81
CA ALA A 424 -0.41 2.44 -53.34
C ALA A 424 0.14 1.73 -54.62
N PRO A 425 -0.07 0.40 -54.74
CA PRO A 425 0.80 -0.54 -55.46
C PRO A 425 0.15 -1.17 -56.70
N ALA A 426 0.93 -1.91 -57.50
CA ALA A 426 0.39 -2.79 -58.54
C ALA A 426 1.32 -3.99 -58.87
N SER A 427 0.70 -5.17 -58.85
CA SER A 427 0.85 -6.29 -59.80
C SER A 427 2.09 -7.22 -59.77
N ALA A 428 1.79 -8.50 -59.54
CA ALA A 428 2.55 -9.70 -59.91
C ALA A 428 2.55 -9.92 -61.45
N PRO A 429 3.01 -11.06 -62.05
CA PRO A 429 3.69 -12.26 -61.51
C PRO A 429 4.92 -12.72 -62.36
N ASP A 430 5.69 -13.74 -61.94
CA ASP A 430 5.92 -14.95 -62.76
C ASP A 430 6.79 -16.06 -62.10
N ARG A 431 6.46 -17.29 -62.51
CA ARG A 431 7.23 -18.56 -62.55
C ARG A 431 7.44 -19.47 -61.33
N ALA A 432 7.07 -20.72 -61.61
CA ALA A 432 7.02 -21.96 -60.83
C ALA A 432 8.35 -22.79 -60.94
N PRO A 433 8.37 -24.13 -60.73
CA PRO A 433 8.18 -24.90 -59.49
C PRO A 433 9.31 -25.95 -59.26
N THR A 434 9.27 -26.68 -58.13
CA THR A 434 9.76 -28.08 -57.90
C THR A 434 9.49 -28.42 -56.43
N ALA A 435 9.27 -29.64 -55.93
CA ALA A 435 8.87 -30.96 -56.39
C ALA A 435 8.72 -31.86 -55.13
N GLY A 436 7.92 -32.94 -55.19
CA GLY A 436 8.02 -34.13 -54.31
C GLY A 436 7.02 -34.17 -53.14
N ALA A 437 5.92 -34.94 -53.25
CA ALA A 437 5.81 -36.38 -52.90
C ALA A 437 5.33 -36.57 -51.43
N GLY A 438 4.31 -37.38 -51.11
CA GLY A 438 3.48 -38.27 -51.91
C GLY A 438 2.39 -38.96 -51.07
N GLY A 439 1.42 -39.58 -51.79
CA GLY A 439 0.56 -40.71 -51.39
C GLY A 439 -0.66 -40.38 -50.53
N GLY A 440 -1.92 -40.61 -50.93
CA GLY A 440 -2.52 -41.80 -51.58
C GLY A 440 -3.51 -42.42 -50.57
N ALA A 441 -4.74 -42.86 -50.86
CA ALA A 441 -5.49 -43.08 -52.08
C ALA A 441 -7.00 -43.31 -51.75
N SER A 442 -7.84 -43.06 -52.77
CA SER A 442 -9.08 -43.74 -53.21
C SER A 442 -10.22 -44.07 -52.21
N ALA A 443 -11.48 -43.63 -52.39
CA ALA A 443 -12.45 -43.79 -53.50
C ALA A 443 -13.03 -45.21 -53.68
N MET A 444 -14.34 -45.41 -53.45
CA MET A 444 -15.30 -46.01 -54.41
C MET A 444 -16.75 -46.06 -53.89
N ARG A 445 -17.69 -45.84 -54.83
CA ARG A 445 -19.15 -45.98 -54.77
C ARG A 445 -19.60 -47.43 -54.96
N LEU A 446 -20.77 -47.82 -54.41
CA LEU A 446 -21.81 -48.62 -55.09
C LEU A 446 -23.14 -48.55 -54.28
N VAL A 447 -24.20 -47.93 -54.82
CA VAL A 447 -25.46 -48.48 -55.41
C VAL A 447 -26.52 -48.98 -54.41
N SER A 448 -27.75 -48.55 -54.72
CA SER A 448 -29.04 -48.55 -54.02
C SER A 448 -29.75 -49.90 -53.80
N SER A 449 -30.57 -49.95 -52.74
CA SER A 449 -31.82 -50.72 -52.67
C SER A 449 -32.86 -49.96 -51.82
N GLY A 450 -34.12 -49.95 -52.30
CA GLY A 450 -35.25 -49.16 -51.81
C GLY A 450 -35.87 -49.56 -50.46
N PRO A 451 -36.98 -48.90 -50.05
CA PRO A 451 -37.28 -48.58 -48.65
C PRO A 451 -38.46 -49.37 -48.03
N GLU A 452 -38.39 -49.57 -46.70
CA GLU A 452 -39.42 -49.34 -45.64
C GLU A 452 -39.09 -50.19 -44.39
N PRO A 453 -39.58 -49.87 -43.16
CA PRO A 453 -39.96 -48.58 -42.59
C PRO A 453 -39.14 -48.30 -41.31
N ARG A 454 -38.62 -47.08 -41.12
CA ARG A 454 -38.10 -46.63 -39.82
C ARG A 454 -38.92 -45.45 -39.34
N LEU A 455 -39.47 -45.65 -38.15
CA LEU A 455 -40.10 -44.74 -37.22
C LEU A 455 -39.87 -43.25 -37.54
N GLN A 456 -40.97 -42.50 -37.66
CA GLN A 456 -40.96 -41.04 -37.71
C GLN A 456 -40.23 -40.49 -36.49
N GLU A 457 -39.01 -40.00 -36.70
CA GLU A 457 -38.39 -39.01 -35.81
C GLU A 457 -39.15 -37.69 -35.97
N ALA A 458 -39.53 -37.13 -34.82
CA ALA A 458 -40.23 -35.86 -34.70
C ALA A 458 -39.47 -34.72 -35.42
N PRO A 459 -40.18 -33.69 -35.90
CA PRO A 459 -39.57 -32.53 -36.55
C PRO A 459 -38.52 -31.89 -35.64
N ARG A 460 -37.32 -31.67 -36.19
CA ARG A 460 -36.25 -30.90 -35.53
C ARG A 460 -36.79 -29.50 -35.18
N PRO A 461 -36.64 -29.04 -33.94
CA PRO A 461 -36.96 -27.66 -33.60
C PRO A 461 -36.02 -26.72 -34.37
N GLU A 462 -36.57 -25.61 -34.85
CA GLU A 462 -35.79 -24.45 -35.32
C GLU A 462 -34.79 -24.03 -34.23
N PRO A 463 -33.59 -23.54 -34.59
CA PRO A 463 -32.65 -23.07 -33.58
C PRO A 463 -33.27 -21.87 -32.84
N GLU A 464 -33.56 -22.07 -31.55
CA GLU A 464 -33.85 -20.98 -30.63
C GLU A 464 -32.68 -19.99 -30.64
N PRO A 465 -32.94 -18.67 -30.56
CA PRO A 465 -31.87 -17.69 -30.43
C PRO A 465 -31.09 -17.97 -29.13
N GLU A 466 -29.80 -18.31 -29.27
CA GLU A 466 -28.88 -18.46 -28.15
C GLU A 466 -28.92 -17.20 -27.27
N ARG A 467 -29.39 -17.37 -26.03
CA ARG A 467 -29.35 -16.30 -25.03
C ARG A 467 -27.88 -16.03 -24.69
N PRO A 468 -27.40 -14.77 -24.74
CA PRO A 468 -26.01 -14.45 -24.42
C PRO A 468 -25.70 -14.83 -22.96
N ALA A 469 -24.52 -15.42 -22.73
CA ALA A 469 -24.08 -15.90 -21.42
C ALA A 469 -23.89 -14.78 -20.37
N VAL A 470 -23.75 -13.53 -20.82
CA VAL A 470 -23.73 -12.34 -19.96
C VAL A 470 -24.73 -11.32 -20.52
N PRO A 471 -25.87 -11.09 -19.84
CA PRO A 471 -26.80 -10.06 -20.26
C PRO A 471 -26.18 -8.67 -20.09
N VAL A 472 -26.18 -7.88 -21.16
CA VAL A 472 -25.82 -6.46 -21.14
C VAL A 472 -27.01 -5.69 -21.70
N TYR A 473 -27.70 -4.95 -20.84
CA TYR A 473 -28.93 -4.21 -21.18
C TYR A 473 -28.78 -2.71 -20.96
N SER A 474 -27.76 -2.27 -20.24
CA SER A 474 -27.53 -0.86 -19.92
C SER A 474 -26.07 -0.43 -20.14
N MET A 475 -25.86 0.90 -20.23
CA MET A 475 -24.50 1.46 -20.25
C MET A 475 -23.78 1.24 -18.91
N GLN A 476 -24.53 1.11 -17.80
CA GLN A 476 -23.97 0.76 -16.50
C GLN A 476 -23.42 -0.67 -16.49
N ASP A 477 -24.10 -1.61 -17.14
CA ASP A 477 -23.65 -3.00 -17.24
C ASP A 477 -22.32 -3.10 -18.00
N LEU A 478 -22.11 -2.24 -19.01
CA LEU A 478 -20.86 -2.15 -19.76
C LEU A 478 -19.70 -1.62 -18.90
N VAL A 479 -19.98 -0.66 -18.03
CA VAL A 479 -19.00 -0.11 -17.08
C VAL A 479 -18.67 -1.14 -16.00
N ASP A 480 -19.67 -1.83 -15.48
CA ASP A 480 -19.50 -2.90 -14.49
C ASP A 480 -18.74 -4.09 -15.08
N LEU A 481 -18.94 -4.39 -16.37
CA LEU A 481 -18.18 -5.41 -17.10
C LEU A 481 -16.70 -5.02 -17.25
N ALA A 482 -16.42 -3.75 -17.56
CA ALA A 482 -15.05 -3.23 -17.59
C ALA A 482 -14.37 -3.30 -16.21
N ASP A 483 -15.13 -3.07 -15.13
CA ASP A 483 -14.65 -3.22 -13.75
C ASP A 483 -14.33 -4.68 -13.38
N ARG A 484 -15.23 -5.62 -13.73
CA ARG A 484 -15.01 -7.06 -13.49
C ARG A 484 -13.76 -7.59 -14.18
N HIS A 485 -13.45 -7.07 -15.37
CA HIS A 485 -12.26 -7.44 -16.15
C HIS A 485 -11.00 -6.60 -15.84
N ARG A 486 -11.06 -5.70 -14.84
CA ARG A 486 -9.94 -4.85 -14.40
C ARG A 486 -9.33 -4.01 -15.53
N ASP A 487 -10.16 -3.44 -16.42
CA ASP A 487 -9.72 -2.53 -17.49
C ASP A 487 -10.08 -1.06 -17.16
N PRO A 488 -9.23 -0.34 -16.42
CA PRO A 488 -9.52 1.02 -15.97
C PRO A 488 -9.56 2.04 -17.12
N LEU A 489 -8.84 1.79 -18.22
CA LEU A 489 -8.83 2.67 -19.39
C LEU A 489 -10.16 2.58 -20.15
N MET A 490 -10.66 1.38 -20.37
CA MET A 490 -11.97 1.19 -21.01
C MET A 490 -13.10 1.75 -20.14
N LYS A 491 -13.03 1.58 -18.82
CA LYS A 491 -14.00 2.17 -17.88
C LYS A 491 -14.08 3.70 -18.02
N VAL A 492 -12.94 4.38 -18.03
CA VAL A 492 -12.89 5.85 -18.15
C VAL A 492 -13.45 6.28 -19.51
N ASN A 493 -13.09 5.58 -20.58
CA ASN A 493 -13.59 5.89 -21.92
C ASN A 493 -15.10 5.66 -22.06
N LEU A 494 -15.66 4.60 -21.47
CA LEU A 494 -17.10 4.34 -21.46
C LEU A 494 -17.89 5.42 -20.69
N ARG A 495 -17.33 5.94 -19.58
CA ARG A 495 -17.98 7.00 -18.79
C ARG A 495 -17.88 8.39 -19.42
N LYS A 496 -16.75 8.71 -20.05
CA LYS A 496 -16.44 10.05 -20.60
C LYS A 496 -16.79 10.23 -22.07
N CYS A 497 -16.57 9.19 -22.87
CA CYS A 497 -16.48 9.34 -24.32
C CYS A 497 -17.64 8.72 -25.08
N VAL A 498 -18.52 7.96 -24.41
CA VAL A 498 -19.58 7.18 -25.06
C VAL A 498 -20.97 7.70 -24.67
N ARG A 499 -21.75 8.05 -25.69
CA ARG A 499 -23.16 8.44 -25.59
C ARG A 499 -24.04 7.31 -26.16
N PRO A 500 -24.81 6.58 -25.33
CA PRO A 500 -25.64 5.49 -25.81
C PRO A 500 -26.77 6.01 -26.71
N VAL A 501 -26.99 5.36 -27.86
CA VAL A 501 -28.13 5.61 -28.75
C VAL A 501 -29.10 4.43 -28.73
N SER A 502 -28.58 3.21 -28.82
CA SER A 502 -29.37 1.98 -28.62
C SER A 502 -28.46 0.84 -28.15
N ILE A 503 -28.94 0.04 -27.18
CA ILE A 503 -28.25 -1.11 -26.61
C ILE A 503 -29.17 -2.32 -26.75
N GLU A 504 -28.84 -3.21 -27.68
CA GLU A 504 -29.48 -4.52 -27.83
C GLU A 504 -28.41 -5.61 -27.67
N PRO A 505 -28.75 -6.81 -27.17
CA PRO A 505 -27.78 -7.89 -27.08
C PRO A 505 -27.13 -8.20 -28.44
N GLY A 506 -25.82 -7.95 -28.57
CA GLY A 506 -25.06 -8.13 -29.80
C GLY A 506 -25.04 -6.94 -30.76
N LYS A 507 -25.78 -5.85 -30.50
CA LYS A 507 -25.73 -4.60 -31.28
C LYS A 507 -25.64 -3.38 -30.36
N LEU A 508 -24.59 -2.59 -30.54
CA LEU A 508 -24.37 -1.38 -29.76
C LEU A 508 -24.24 -0.18 -30.71
N ALA A 509 -25.25 0.70 -30.70
CA ALA A 509 -25.20 1.97 -31.42
C ALA A 509 -24.82 3.09 -30.44
N VAL A 510 -23.70 3.75 -30.69
CA VAL A 510 -23.16 4.81 -29.83
C VAL A 510 -22.81 6.04 -30.64
N SER A 511 -22.92 7.19 -30.00
CA SER A 511 -22.33 8.45 -30.43
C SER A 511 -21.11 8.73 -29.55
N LEU A 512 -20.10 9.41 -30.08
CA LEU A 512 -18.85 9.70 -29.36
C LEU A 512 -18.71 11.20 -29.11
N THR A 513 -18.07 11.57 -28.01
CA THR A 513 -17.67 12.96 -27.75
C THR A 513 -16.45 13.36 -28.60
N GLU A 514 -16.19 14.67 -28.75
CA GLU A 514 -15.10 15.19 -29.58
C GLU A 514 -13.70 14.74 -29.10
N ASP A 515 -13.57 14.40 -27.80
CA ASP A 515 -12.34 13.94 -27.16
C ASP A 515 -12.14 12.41 -27.23
N ALA A 516 -13.00 11.67 -27.93
CA ALA A 516 -12.92 10.21 -27.98
C ALA A 516 -11.73 9.68 -28.80
N PRO A 517 -10.96 8.70 -28.30
CA PRO A 517 -9.90 8.05 -29.07
C PRO A 517 -10.43 7.38 -30.34
N ARG A 518 -9.77 7.58 -31.49
CA ARG A 518 -10.19 7.00 -32.79
C ARG A 518 -10.25 5.47 -32.81
N ALA A 519 -9.53 4.80 -31.90
CA ALA A 519 -9.52 3.34 -31.76
C ALA A 519 -10.63 2.78 -30.86
N LEU A 520 -11.37 3.63 -30.14
CA LEU A 520 -12.29 3.24 -29.07
C LEU A 520 -13.37 2.25 -29.53
N LEU A 521 -13.96 2.45 -30.72
CA LEU A 521 -15.00 1.54 -31.24
C LEU A 521 -14.46 0.14 -31.58
N GLY A 522 -13.25 0.08 -32.14
CA GLY A 522 -12.59 -1.19 -32.45
C GLY A 522 -12.15 -1.94 -31.20
N ASP A 523 -11.63 -1.19 -30.22
CA ASP A 523 -11.24 -1.73 -28.92
C ASP A 523 -12.47 -2.24 -28.16
N LEU A 524 -13.57 -1.49 -28.18
CA LEU A 524 -14.83 -1.88 -27.54
C LEU A 524 -15.42 -3.15 -28.17
N SER A 525 -15.45 -3.26 -29.51
CA SER A 525 -15.95 -4.47 -30.18
C SER A 525 -15.12 -5.71 -29.86
N ARG A 526 -13.78 -5.57 -29.83
CA ARG A 526 -12.86 -6.64 -29.44
C ARG A 526 -13.02 -7.04 -27.97
N LYS A 527 -13.12 -6.05 -27.07
CA LYS A 527 -13.30 -6.29 -25.63
C LYS A 527 -14.65 -6.91 -25.32
N LEU A 528 -15.72 -6.51 -26.00
CA LEU A 528 -17.03 -7.14 -25.82
C LEU A 528 -17.05 -8.60 -26.29
N LEU A 529 -16.31 -8.95 -27.35
CA LEU A 529 -16.11 -10.34 -27.74
C LEU A 529 -15.34 -11.14 -26.67
N GLU A 530 -14.29 -10.55 -26.10
CA GLU A 530 -13.48 -11.16 -25.02
C GLU A 530 -14.31 -11.37 -23.74
N TRP A 531 -15.16 -10.40 -23.37
CA TRP A 531 -15.88 -10.39 -22.10
C TRP A 531 -17.21 -11.14 -22.13
N THR A 532 -17.94 -11.06 -23.24
CA THR A 532 -19.28 -11.67 -23.33
C THR A 532 -19.28 -12.99 -24.11
N GLY A 533 -18.18 -13.33 -24.80
CA GLY A 533 -18.10 -14.50 -25.67
C GLY A 533 -18.90 -14.37 -26.98
N THR A 534 -19.67 -13.30 -27.15
CA THR A 534 -20.53 -13.04 -28.31
C THR A 534 -19.96 -11.91 -29.16
N ARG A 535 -20.13 -11.97 -30.48
CA ARG A 535 -19.69 -10.89 -31.36
C ARG A 535 -20.67 -9.73 -31.35
N TRP A 536 -20.23 -8.57 -30.85
CA TRP A 536 -21.01 -7.33 -30.85
C TRP A 536 -20.71 -6.48 -32.09
N VAL A 537 -21.77 -6.04 -32.78
CA VAL A 537 -21.70 -5.02 -33.83
C VAL A 537 -21.79 -3.65 -33.18
N VAL A 538 -20.64 -2.97 -33.06
CA VAL A 538 -20.56 -1.59 -32.54
C VAL A 538 -20.62 -0.62 -33.72
N SER A 539 -21.64 0.22 -33.80
CA SER A 539 -21.82 1.21 -34.86
C SER A 539 -21.82 2.64 -34.33
N LEU A 540 -21.28 3.56 -35.13
CA LEU A 540 -21.33 4.99 -34.87
C LEU A 540 -22.64 5.54 -35.45
N SER A 541 -23.53 6.06 -34.60
CA SER A 541 -24.74 6.75 -35.04
C SER A 541 -24.48 8.25 -35.21
N ARG A 542 -25.17 8.88 -36.18
CA ARG A 542 -25.14 10.34 -36.40
C ARG A 542 -26.15 11.09 -35.54
N GLU A 543 -26.99 10.37 -34.81
CA GLU A 543 -27.93 10.96 -33.86
C GLU A 543 -27.16 11.45 -32.62
N PRO A 544 -27.51 12.61 -32.06
CA PRO A 544 -27.00 13.02 -30.76
C PRO A 544 -27.57 12.02 -29.73
N GLY A 545 -26.77 11.03 -29.36
CA GLY A 545 -27.15 10.04 -28.35
C GLY A 545 -27.45 10.68 -26.99
N GLY A 546 -27.86 9.85 -26.03
CA GLY A 546 -28.08 10.30 -24.66
C GLY A 546 -26.84 10.94 -24.03
N LYS A 547 -27.02 11.57 -22.86
CA LYS A 547 -25.91 12.14 -22.10
C LYS A 547 -24.91 11.06 -21.67
N THR A 548 -23.65 11.44 -21.50
CA THR A 548 -22.65 10.51 -20.95
C THR A 548 -22.95 10.23 -19.47
N LEU A 549 -22.45 9.11 -18.94
CA LEU A 549 -22.62 8.81 -17.51
C LEU A 549 -21.98 9.88 -16.61
N GLU A 550 -20.88 10.51 -17.06
CA GLU A 550 -20.24 11.61 -16.32
C GLU A 550 -21.05 12.91 -16.37
N GLU A 551 -21.71 13.22 -17.48
CA GLU A 551 -22.65 14.34 -17.57
C GLU A 551 -23.86 14.12 -16.63
N ILE A 552 -24.39 12.90 -16.57
CA ILE A 552 -25.49 12.53 -15.67
C ILE A 552 -25.09 12.63 -14.19
N ASP A 553 -23.90 12.12 -13.84
CA ASP A 553 -23.38 12.18 -12.47
C ASP A 553 -23.09 13.63 -12.03
N THR A 554 -22.61 14.47 -12.96
CA THR A 554 -22.32 15.88 -12.69
C THR A 554 -23.61 16.68 -12.48
N GLU A 555 -24.63 16.49 -13.33
CA GLU A 555 -25.95 17.12 -13.14
C GLU A 555 -26.62 16.68 -11.84
N ARG A 556 -26.54 15.38 -11.49
CA ARG A 556 -27.06 14.87 -10.22
C ARG A 556 -26.35 15.52 -9.03
N ARG A 557 -25.02 15.70 -9.10
CA ARG A 557 -24.25 16.38 -8.05
C ARG A 557 -24.59 17.86 -7.95
N GLU A 558 -24.74 18.56 -9.06
CA GLU A 558 -25.13 19.98 -9.08
C GLU A 558 -26.53 20.20 -8.53
N MET A 559 -27.49 19.32 -8.89
CA MET A 559 -28.84 19.33 -8.30
C MET A 559 -28.81 19.06 -6.80
N ALA A 560 -28.07 18.04 -6.34
CA ALA A 560 -27.96 17.72 -4.93
C ALA A 560 -27.31 18.87 -4.12
N VAL A 561 -26.32 19.57 -4.68
CA VAL A 561 -25.71 20.77 -4.07
C VAL A 561 -26.69 21.94 -4.03
N ALA A 562 -27.47 22.14 -5.08
CA ALA A 562 -28.48 23.20 -5.12
C ALA A 562 -29.61 22.95 -4.12
N ASP A 563 -30.05 21.70 -3.97
CA ASP A 563 -31.11 21.33 -3.02
C ASP A 563 -30.60 21.38 -1.57
N ALA A 564 -29.38 20.93 -1.29
CA ALA A 564 -28.74 21.09 0.02
C ALA A 564 -28.57 22.57 0.40
N GLY A 565 -28.29 23.45 -0.57
CA GLY A 565 -28.21 24.90 -0.32
C GLY A 565 -29.55 25.57 0.00
N ARG A 566 -30.69 24.94 -0.33
CA ARG A 566 -32.04 25.42 0.01
C ARG A 566 -32.51 24.96 1.38
N ASP A 567 -31.82 24.02 2.01
CA ASP A 567 -32.12 23.59 3.36
C ASP A 567 -31.95 24.76 4.35
N PRO A 568 -32.94 25.06 5.22
CA PRO A 568 -32.89 26.18 6.15
C PRO A 568 -31.67 26.19 7.08
N GLU A 569 -31.16 25.01 7.48
CA GLU A 569 -30.01 24.90 8.38
C GLU A 569 -28.70 25.17 7.64
N ILE A 570 -28.55 24.63 6.43
CA ILE A 570 -27.36 24.81 5.59
C ILE A 570 -27.29 26.25 5.09
N ALA A 571 -28.41 26.85 4.70
CA ALA A 571 -28.49 28.26 4.33
C ALA A 571 -28.08 29.19 5.49
N ALA A 572 -28.48 28.87 6.73
CA ALA A 572 -28.07 29.61 7.91
C ALA A 572 -26.55 29.51 8.17
N ILE A 573 -25.96 28.34 7.95
CA ILE A 573 -24.51 28.12 8.07
C ILE A 573 -23.74 28.90 6.98
N LEU A 574 -24.21 28.84 5.72
CA LEU A 574 -23.60 29.57 4.62
C LEU A 574 -23.69 31.10 4.81
N ALA A 575 -24.77 31.59 5.43
CA ALA A 575 -24.92 33.00 5.78
C ALA A 575 -24.03 33.43 6.97
N ALA A 576 -23.82 32.54 7.95
CA ALA A 576 -22.99 32.81 9.12
C ALA A 576 -21.49 32.81 8.80
N PHE A 577 -21.04 32.09 7.76
CA PHE A 577 -19.63 31.95 7.39
C PHE A 577 -19.37 32.33 5.92
N PRO A 578 -19.05 33.61 5.64
CA PRO A 578 -18.72 34.07 4.28
C PRO A 578 -17.44 33.39 3.77
N GLY A 579 -17.59 32.38 2.91
CA GLY A 579 -16.47 31.58 2.38
C GLY A 579 -16.69 30.06 2.50
N ALA A 580 -17.72 29.62 3.24
CA ALA A 580 -18.12 28.22 3.27
C ALA A 580 -18.65 27.77 1.90
N LYS A 581 -18.27 26.54 1.49
CA LYS A 581 -18.71 25.91 0.24
C LYS A 581 -19.15 24.48 0.53
N ILE A 582 -20.21 24.03 -0.13
CA ILE A 582 -20.63 22.64 -0.10
C ILE A 582 -19.67 21.87 -1.03
N ILE A 583 -18.88 20.96 -0.47
CA ILE A 583 -17.84 20.19 -1.22
C ILE A 583 -18.43 18.88 -1.76
N ASP A 584 -19.33 18.25 -1.01
CA ASP A 584 -19.95 16.97 -1.35
C ASP A 584 -21.32 16.88 -0.65
N VAL A 585 -22.32 16.30 -1.31
CA VAL A 585 -23.65 16.04 -0.74
C VAL A 585 -23.89 14.54 -0.83
N ARG A 586 -24.00 13.89 0.32
CA ARG A 586 -24.29 12.46 0.43
C ARG A 586 -25.68 12.30 0.99
N LEU A 587 -26.59 11.79 0.17
CA LEU A 587 -27.86 11.28 0.64
C LEU A 587 -27.56 10.01 1.46
N ALA A 588 -28.12 9.91 2.66
CA ALA A 588 -28.10 8.65 3.39
C ALA A 588 -28.87 7.63 2.55
N GLU A 589 -28.19 6.60 2.03
CA GLU A 589 -28.84 5.49 1.34
C GLU A 589 -29.80 4.81 2.33
N GLY A 590 -31.10 5.01 2.11
CA GLY A 590 -32.17 4.52 3.00
C GLY A 590 -33.51 5.27 2.90
N ALA A 591 -33.57 6.44 2.26
CA ALA A 591 -34.82 7.24 2.17
C ALA A 591 -35.59 7.07 0.84
N ALA A 592 -35.04 6.39 -0.16
CA ALA A 592 -35.69 6.24 -1.48
C ALA A 592 -36.71 5.09 -1.58
N ASP A 593 -36.82 4.24 -0.55
CA ASP A 593 -37.80 3.14 -0.49
C ASP A 593 -39.05 3.47 0.34
N ALA A 594 -39.16 4.68 0.90
CA ALA A 594 -40.29 5.07 1.76
C ALA A 594 -41.48 5.70 1.00
N ASP A 595 -41.26 6.26 -0.20
CA ASP A 595 -42.29 7.05 -0.91
C ASP A 595 -42.97 6.29 -2.07
N ILE A 596 -42.79 4.96 -2.17
CA ILE A 596 -43.50 4.11 -3.16
C ILE A 596 -44.49 3.14 -2.48
N ALA A 597 -44.61 3.17 -1.15
CA ALA A 597 -45.43 2.23 -0.39
C ALA A 597 -46.74 2.81 0.19
N GLU A 598 -47.32 3.86 -0.42
CA GLU A 598 -48.60 4.43 0.05
C GLU A 598 -49.80 4.33 -0.91
N ASP A 599 -49.68 3.74 -2.11
CA ASP A 599 -50.82 3.75 -3.07
C ASP A 599 -51.33 2.38 -3.55
N GLU A 600 -50.96 1.27 -2.90
CA GLU A 600 -51.50 -0.04 -3.29
C GLU A 600 -51.66 -0.96 -2.08
N PHE A 601 -52.70 -0.78 -1.26
CA PHE A 601 -53.39 -1.84 -0.50
C PHE A 601 -54.66 -1.27 0.17
N ALA A 602 -55.68 -0.95 -0.63
CA ALA A 602 -57.04 -0.88 -0.12
C ALA A 602 -57.60 -2.32 -0.04
N ALA A 603 -57.57 -2.92 1.16
CA ALA A 603 -58.31 -4.15 1.45
C ALA A 603 -59.74 -3.80 1.94
N PRO A 604 -60.76 -4.60 1.58
CA PRO A 604 -62.15 -4.31 1.93
C PRO A 604 -62.45 -4.64 3.39
N GLU A 605 -63.29 -3.81 4.02
CA GLU A 605 -63.82 -4.01 5.38
C GLU A 605 -64.57 -5.35 5.50
N VAL A 606 -64.21 -6.15 6.51
CA VAL A 606 -65.03 -7.26 7.01
C VAL A 606 -65.55 -6.86 8.40
N PRO A 607 -66.87 -6.90 8.67
CA PRO A 607 -67.40 -6.53 9.97
C PRO A 607 -67.07 -7.59 11.03
N PHE A 608 -66.65 -7.12 12.20
CA PHE A 608 -66.36 -7.91 13.40
C PHE A 608 -67.68 -8.24 14.14
N ASP A 609 -67.95 -9.52 14.40
CA ASP A 609 -69.04 -10.01 15.24
C ASP A 609 -68.48 -10.40 16.61
N PRO A 610 -68.90 -9.78 17.74
CA PRO A 610 -68.21 -9.92 19.02
C PRO A 610 -68.84 -10.98 19.93
N ASP A 611 -68.96 -12.23 19.47
CA ASP A 611 -69.37 -13.37 20.30
C ASP A 611 -68.63 -14.64 19.87
N GLU A 612 -67.32 -14.71 20.12
CA GLU A 612 -66.59 -15.98 20.20
C GLU A 612 -65.24 -15.76 20.92
N ALA A 613 -65.34 -15.60 22.24
CA ALA A 613 -64.21 -15.70 23.15
C ALA A 613 -64.55 -16.78 24.17
N ASP A 614 -64.29 -18.03 23.82
CA ASP A 614 -64.03 -19.11 24.77
C ASP A 614 -63.36 -20.29 24.05
N GLU A 615 -62.35 -20.87 24.73
CA GLU A 615 -61.59 -22.09 24.40
C GLU A 615 -60.42 -21.98 23.41
N LEU A 616 -59.21 -21.69 23.92
CA LEU A 616 -58.12 -22.68 24.13
C LEU A 616 -56.84 -22.05 24.69
#